data_AF-A0A2R4MIS0-F1
#
_entry.id   AF-A0A2R4MIS0-F1
#
_cell.length_a   1.000
_cell.length_b   1.000
_cell.length_c   1.000
_cell.angle_alpha   90.00
_cell.angle_beta   90.00
_cell.angle_gamma   90.00
#
_symmetry.space_group_name_H-M   'P 1'
#
loop_
_entity.id
_entity.type
_entity.pdbx_description
1 polymer ?
#
loop_
_entity_poly.entity_id
_entity_poly.type
_entity_poly.pdbx_seq_one_letter_code
_entity_poly.pdbx_strand_id
1 'polypeptide(L)'
;MKRNVILVILAGLSLLLAQVALSQNESTGPSMVELWQKSGHANPQSSSFTHWNDEGEIPVSCAACHSGEGFRAFHGIDGSSVGVIDKPVATGGVVDCATCHDDGVKQLEQILFPSGAAIAAHDGSATCLTCHQGRQSGPDLDQRTTGLPDDEVNSELSFVNPHYALAAATLFGTEVKGGYEYPGRDYAGKFSHVEAYSTCIDCHEPHSTQVTLDNCTSCHKVDELRDIRTSKLDFDGDGDVTSGIYAEISALHEKLLSAIEAYAETVSEAPIAYAKQYPYFFHAETEPTYANRYNAWTPALLRAAYNYQFIGMDKGAYAHNPHYAVQLLHDAITDLADRTNATNIEIGPRP
;
A
#
# COMPACT_ATOMS: atom_id res chain seq x y z
N MET A 1 -58.20 2.03 -48.39
CA MET A 1 -57.83 1.35 -47.13
C MET A 1 -56.38 0.86 -47.08
N LYS A 2 -55.85 0.12 -48.07
CA LYS A 2 -54.50 -0.47 -48.00
C LYS A 2 -53.32 0.53 -47.89
N ARG A 3 -53.43 1.72 -48.50
CA ARG A 3 -52.35 2.73 -48.54
C ARG A 3 -52.17 3.49 -47.21
N ASN A 4 -53.24 3.68 -46.44
CA ASN A 4 -53.17 4.34 -45.12
C ASN A 4 -52.60 3.40 -44.04
N VAL A 5 -52.81 2.10 -44.18
CA VAL A 5 -52.26 1.09 -43.25
C VAL A 5 -50.73 1.00 -43.38
N ILE A 6 -50.19 1.08 -44.59
CA ILE A 6 -48.74 1.03 -44.84
C ILE A 6 -48.02 2.28 -44.26
N LEU A 7 -48.63 3.46 -44.38
CA LEU A 7 -48.08 4.70 -43.81
C LEU A 7 -48.06 4.70 -42.27
N VAL A 8 -49.07 4.12 -41.62
CA VAL A 8 -49.12 3.99 -40.15
C VAL A 8 -48.08 2.99 -39.65
N ILE A 9 -47.86 1.88 -40.37
CA ILE A 9 -46.84 0.89 -40.02
C ILE A 9 -45.42 1.47 -40.18
N LEU A 10 -45.16 2.21 -41.25
CA LEU A 10 -43.85 2.86 -41.48
C LEU A 10 -43.54 3.93 -40.42
N ALA A 11 -44.54 4.74 -40.03
CA ALA A 11 -44.39 5.74 -38.97
C ALA A 11 -44.21 5.12 -37.58
N GLY A 12 -44.86 3.98 -37.31
CA GLY A 12 -44.65 3.22 -36.07
C GLY A 12 -43.27 2.58 -35.99
N LEU A 13 -42.73 2.09 -37.12
CA LEU A 13 -41.40 1.49 -37.18
C LEU A 13 -40.28 2.52 -36.98
N SER A 14 -40.43 3.73 -37.54
CA SER A 14 -39.47 4.82 -37.32
C SER A 14 -39.54 5.42 -35.91
N LEU A 15 -40.71 5.44 -35.27
CA LEU A 15 -40.84 5.78 -33.85
C LEU A 15 -40.17 4.74 -32.93
N LEU A 16 -40.33 3.44 -33.22
CA LEU A 16 -39.65 2.37 -32.47
C LEU A 16 -38.13 2.44 -32.65
N LEU A 17 -37.63 2.66 -33.86
CA LEU A 17 -36.19 2.80 -34.12
C LEU A 17 -35.60 4.04 -33.43
N ALA A 18 -36.35 5.14 -33.35
CA ALA A 18 -35.94 6.33 -32.60
C ALA A 18 -35.91 6.09 -31.08
N GLN A 19 -36.87 5.33 -30.53
CA GLN A 19 -36.88 4.95 -29.11
C GLN A 19 -35.75 3.99 -28.74
N VAL A 20 -35.40 3.04 -29.63
CA VAL A 20 -34.27 2.12 -29.42
C VAL A 20 -32.92 2.86 -29.52
N ALA A 21 -32.83 3.90 -30.37
CA ALA A 21 -31.63 4.74 -30.45
C ALA A 21 -31.47 5.67 -29.23
N LEU A 22 -32.59 6.12 -28.62
CA LEU A 22 -32.58 6.95 -27.41
C LEU A 22 -32.36 6.12 -26.13
N SER A 23 -32.72 4.84 -26.09
CA SER A 23 -32.54 3.99 -24.90
C SER A 23 -31.13 3.37 -24.76
N GLN A 24 -30.23 3.58 -25.72
CA GLN A 24 -28.86 3.05 -25.66
C GLN A 24 -27.87 3.99 -24.96
N ASN A 25 -28.31 5.14 -24.43
CA ASN A 25 -27.37 6.17 -23.96
C ASN A 25 -27.61 6.71 -22.54
N GLU A 26 -28.39 6.02 -21.70
CA GLU A 26 -28.40 6.29 -20.27
C GLU A 26 -27.84 5.07 -19.54
N SER A 27 -26.53 5.10 -19.23
CA SER A 27 -26.02 4.22 -18.18
C SER A 27 -26.74 4.60 -16.89
N THR A 28 -27.47 3.66 -16.30
CA THR A 28 -28.23 3.89 -15.05
C THR A 28 -27.33 3.99 -13.80
N GLY A 29 -26.02 3.82 -13.96
CA GLY A 29 -25.00 4.00 -12.93
C GLY A 29 -24.22 5.31 -13.06
N PRO A 30 -23.45 5.70 -12.01
CA PRO A 30 -22.59 6.87 -12.07
C PRO A 30 -21.58 6.74 -13.22
N SER A 31 -21.29 7.86 -13.88
CA SER A 31 -20.23 7.94 -14.88
C SER A 31 -18.86 7.71 -14.26
N MET A 32 -17.88 7.31 -15.08
CA MET A 32 -16.49 7.14 -14.66
C MET A 32 -15.90 8.42 -14.00
N VAL A 33 -16.32 9.59 -14.49
CA VAL A 33 -15.91 10.88 -13.91
C VAL A 33 -16.49 11.06 -12.51
N GLU A 34 -17.77 10.73 -12.31
CA GLU A 34 -18.41 10.83 -11.00
C GLU A 34 -17.85 9.82 -9.99
N LEU A 35 -17.43 8.63 -10.45
CA LEU A 35 -16.70 7.66 -9.63
C LEU A 35 -15.34 8.23 -9.21
N TRP A 36 -14.56 8.77 -10.16
CA TRP A 36 -13.25 9.34 -9.88
C TRP A 36 -13.30 10.48 -8.89
N GLN A 37 -14.24 11.42 -9.07
CA GLN A 37 -14.43 12.56 -8.15
C GLN A 37 -14.75 12.15 -6.70
N LYS A 38 -15.26 10.93 -6.49
CA LYS A 38 -15.53 10.38 -5.15
C LYS A 38 -14.37 9.55 -4.60
N SER A 39 -13.37 9.23 -5.41
CA SER A 39 -12.20 8.47 -5.00
C SER A 39 -11.29 9.28 -4.07
N GLY A 40 -10.47 8.58 -3.29
CA GLY A 40 -9.44 9.23 -2.46
C GLY A 40 -8.39 9.96 -3.30
N HIS A 41 -8.11 9.48 -4.51
CA HIS A 41 -7.13 10.05 -5.44
C HIS A 41 -7.55 11.42 -6.01
N ALA A 42 -8.85 11.68 -6.10
CA ALA A 42 -9.38 12.96 -6.57
C ALA A 42 -9.84 13.88 -5.44
N ASN A 43 -9.62 13.53 -4.16
CA ASN A 43 -10.13 14.29 -3.03
C ASN A 43 -9.23 15.50 -2.70
N PRO A 44 -9.57 16.74 -3.11
CA PRO A 44 -8.71 17.91 -2.91
C PRO A 44 -8.62 18.36 -1.45
N GLN A 45 -9.37 17.73 -0.54
CA GLN A 45 -9.34 18.02 0.90
C GLN A 45 -8.48 17.02 1.69
N SER A 46 -8.01 15.95 1.03
CA SER A 46 -7.14 14.97 1.68
C SER A 46 -5.81 15.62 2.08
N SER A 47 -5.30 15.29 3.28
CA SER A 47 -3.97 15.72 3.72
C SER A 47 -2.87 15.26 2.76
N SER A 48 -3.11 14.23 1.95
CA SER A 48 -2.21 13.86 0.86
C SER A 48 -2.00 14.99 -0.16
N PHE A 49 -2.97 15.87 -0.39
CA PHE A 49 -2.83 16.95 -1.37
C PHE A 49 -2.80 18.34 -0.73
N THR A 50 -3.27 18.47 0.51
CA THR A 50 -3.38 19.75 1.21
C THR A 50 -2.23 20.03 2.18
N HIS A 51 -1.31 19.09 2.41
CA HIS A 51 -0.27 19.24 3.42
C HIS A 51 0.58 20.50 3.25
N TRP A 52 0.84 20.91 2.00
CA TRP A 52 1.68 22.06 1.66
C TRP A 52 0.92 23.31 1.26
N ASN A 53 -0.40 23.37 1.50
CA ASN A 53 -1.23 24.48 1.02
C ASN A 53 -0.80 25.84 1.57
N ASP A 54 -0.32 25.89 2.81
CA ASP A 54 0.15 27.12 3.45
C ASP A 54 1.47 27.61 2.83
N GLU A 55 2.33 26.70 2.39
CA GLU A 55 3.55 26.98 1.64
C GLU A 55 3.27 27.34 0.17
N GLY A 56 2.13 26.91 -0.38
CA GLY A 56 1.72 27.15 -1.76
C GLY A 56 2.41 26.23 -2.79
N GLU A 57 3.37 25.42 -2.38
CA GLU A 57 4.16 24.56 -3.25
C GLU A 57 4.45 23.19 -2.62
N ILE A 58 4.21 22.13 -3.39
CA ILE A 58 4.56 20.75 -3.07
C ILE A 58 6.05 20.54 -3.35
N PRO A 59 6.86 20.11 -2.36
CA PRO A 59 8.29 19.88 -2.55
C PRO A 59 8.59 18.83 -3.63
N VAL A 60 9.72 18.99 -4.32
CA VAL A 60 10.16 18.11 -5.42
C VAL A 60 10.16 16.63 -5.03
N SER A 61 10.56 16.28 -3.81
CA SER A 61 10.63 14.90 -3.34
C SER A 61 9.26 14.27 -3.04
N CYS A 62 8.20 15.07 -3.08
CA CYS A 62 6.83 14.67 -2.75
C CYS A 62 5.90 14.78 -3.96
N ALA A 63 6.20 15.68 -4.90
CA ALA A 63 5.30 16.03 -6.00
C ALA A 63 4.92 14.85 -6.90
N ALA A 64 5.80 13.85 -7.08
CA ALA A 64 5.57 12.68 -7.93
C ALA A 64 4.27 11.92 -7.59
N CYS A 65 3.95 11.78 -6.30
CA CYS A 65 2.78 11.02 -5.84
C CYS A 65 1.65 11.94 -5.34
N HIS A 66 1.96 13.21 -5.09
CA HIS A 66 1.04 14.18 -4.49
C HIS A 66 0.50 15.20 -5.49
N SER A 67 0.74 15.01 -6.79
CA SER A 67 0.12 15.80 -7.87
C SER A 67 0.26 15.09 -9.22
N GLY A 68 -0.74 15.22 -10.10
CA GLY A 68 -0.64 14.73 -11.47
C GLY A 68 0.46 15.44 -12.28
N GLU A 69 0.69 16.73 -12.03
CA GLU A 69 1.80 17.49 -12.63
C GLU A 69 3.16 16.91 -12.22
N GLY A 70 3.37 16.67 -10.92
CA GLY A 70 4.61 16.06 -10.44
C GLY A 70 4.81 14.64 -10.95
N PHE A 71 3.75 13.84 -11.12
CA PHE A 71 3.85 12.53 -11.75
C PHE A 71 4.38 12.62 -13.19
N ARG A 72 3.82 13.53 -14.00
CA ARG A 72 4.25 13.73 -15.38
C ARG A 72 5.68 14.24 -15.46
N ALA A 73 6.06 15.17 -14.58
CA ALA A 73 7.43 15.69 -14.48
C ALA A 73 8.41 14.57 -14.11
N PHE A 74 8.10 13.77 -13.10
CA PHE A 74 8.93 12.64 -12.67
C PHE A 74 9.19 11.65 -13.79
N HIS A 75 8.20 11.37 -14.63
CA HIS A 75 8.33 10.46 -15.76
C HIS A 75 8.79 11.14 -17.07
N GLY A 76 9.11 12.44 -17.03
CA GLY A 76 9.53 13.21 -18.21
C GLY A 76 8.45 13.35 -19.29
N ILE A 77 7.18 13.08 -18.95
CA ILE A 77 6.03 13.16 -19.86
C ILE A 77 5.78 14.62 -20.29
N ASP A 78 6.12 15.57 -19.42
CA ASP A 78 6.06 17.01 -19.71
C ASP A 78 7.32 17.55 -20.42
N GLY A 79 8.29 16.68 -20.75
CA GLY A 79 9.59 17.03 -21.32
C GLY A 79 10.72 17.21 -20.30
N SER A 80 10.47 17.01 -19.00
CA SER A 80 11.49 16.99 -17.95
C SER A 80 12.42 15.77 -18.04
N SER A 81 13.52 15.79 -17.28
CA SER A 81 14.40 14.63 -17.18
C SER A 81 13.77 13.53 -16.32
N VAL A 82 13.72 12.30 -16.83
CA VAL A 82 13.16 11.15 -16.12
C VAL A 82 13.83 10.96 -14.75
N GLY A 83 13.01 10.73 -13.72
CA GLY A 83 13.42 10.55 -12.33
C GLY A 83 13.72 11.84 -11.58
N VAL A 84 13.61 13.01 -12.23
CA VAL A 84 13.97 14.31 -11.66
C VAL A 84 12.80 15.27 -11.75
N ILE A 85 12.46 15.90 -10.61
CA ILE A 85 11.56 17.05 -10.56
C ILE A 85 12.41 18.26 -10.21
N ASP A 86 12.60 19.17 -11.16
CA ASP A 86 13.57 20.27 -11.05
C ASP A 86 13.13 21.41 -10.12
N LYS A 87 11.81 21.56 -9.92
CA LYS A 87 11.22 22.62 -9.11
C LYS A 87 9.96 22.15 -8.39
N PRO A 88 9.61 22.76 -7.24
CA PRO A 88 8.35 22.50 -6.57
C PRO A 88 7.14 22.66 -7.51
N VAL A 89 6.08 21.90 -7.23
CA VAL A 89 4.83 21.93 -7.99
C VAL A 89 3.80 22.76 -7.23
N ALA A 90 2.99 23.56 -7.92
CA ALA A 90 1.96 24.37 -7.25
C ALA A 90 0.93 23.48 -6.52
N THR A 91 0.44 23.94 -5.37
CA THR A 91 -0.63 23.25 -4.63
C THR A 91 -1.99 23.36 -5.34
N GLY A 92 -2.96 22.57 -4.88
CA GLY A 92 -4.32 22.52 -5.43
C GLY A 92 -4.55 21.44 -6.50
N GLY A 93 -3.48 20.76 -6.93
CA GLY A 93 -3.56 19.55 -7.75
C GLY A 93 -3.89 18.29 -6.94
N VAL A 94 -4.35 17.26 -7.64
CA VAL A 94 -4.59 15.89 -7.13
C VAL A 94 -4.03 14.88 -8.14
N VAL A 95 -4.25 13.58 -7.94
CA VAL A 95 -4.04 12.60 -9.03
C VAL A 95 -5.13 12.87 -10.08
N ASP A 96 -4.72 13.32 -11.27
CA ASP A 96 -5.63 13.76 -12.33
C ASP A 96 -5.78 12.70 -13.43
N CYS A 97 -6.71 12.93 -14.36
CA CYS A 97 -6.99 11.97 -15.44
C CYS A 97 -5.74 11.69 -16.29
N ALA A 98 -4.88 12.68 -16.47
CA ALA A 98 -3.68 12.55 -17.30
C ALA A 98 -2.59 11.71 -16.60
N THR A 99 -2.63 11.54 -15.27
CA THR A 99 -1.77 10.56 -14.59
C THR A 99 -1.90 9.15 -15.16
N CYS A 100 -3.09 8.78 -15.64
CA CYS A 100 -3.34 7.44 -16.22
C CYS A 100 -3.57 7.45 -17.74
N HIS A 101 -4.08 8.55 -18.29
CA HIS A 101 -4.51 8.63 -19.69
C HIS A 101 -3.61 9.46 -20.60
N ASP A 102 -2.54 10.07 -20.08
CA ASP A 102 -1.54 10.69 -20.95
C ASP A 102 -0.86 9.62 -21.83
N ASP A 103 -0.60 9.95 -23.09
CA ASP A 103 0.00 9.00 -24.03
C ASP A 103 1.43 8.59 -23.64
N GLY A 104 2.15 9.42 -22.88
CA GLY A 104 3.45 9.09 -22.32
C GLY A 104 3.40 7.95 -21.31
N VAL A 105 2.27 7.73 -20.63
CA VAL A 105 2.11 6.66 -19.61
C VAL A 105 2.26 5.28 -20.23
N LYS A 106 1.81 5.09 -21.47
CA LYS A 106 1.88 3.80 -22.19
C LYS A 106 3.33 3.40 -22.52
N GLN A 107 4.27 4.33 -22.42
CA GLN A 107 5.70 4.11 -22.70
C GLN A 107 6.48 3.75 -21.42
N LEU A 108 5.84 3.75 -20.25
CA LEU A 108 6.48 3.37 -19.00
C LEU A 108 6.60 1.85 -18.89
N GLU A 109 7.79 1.34 -19.23
CA GLU A 109 8.05 -0.11 -19.26
C GLU A 109 8.52 -0.67 -17.92
N GLN A 110 9.14 0.15 -17.07
CA GLN A 110 9.73 -0.28 -15.80
C GLN A 110 9.62 0.78 -14.72
N ILE A 111 9.47 0.35 -13.47
CA ILE A 111 9.47 1.19 -12.28
C ILE A 111 10.61 0.79 -11.35
N LEU A 112 11.37 1.77 -10.88
CA LEU A 112 12.46 1.59 -9.93
C LEU A 112 11.95 1.72 -8.50
N PHE A 113 12.04 0.63 -7.74
CA PHE A 113 11.67 0.58 -6.32
C PHE A 113 12.78 1.16 -5.43
N PRO A 114 12.47 1.58 -4.19
CA PRO A 114 13.46 2.14 -3.26
C PRO A 114 14.66 1.23 -2.99
N SER A 115 14.50 -0.09 -3.09
CA SER A 115 15.60 -1.07 -2.98
C SER A 115 16.59 -1.06 -4.15
N GLY A 116 16.29 -0.32 -5.21
CA GLY A 116 17.02 -0.34 -6.48
C GLY A 116 16.56 -1.43 -7.46
N ALA A 117 15.56 -2.24 -7.08
CA ALA A 117 14.97 -3.23 -7.99
C ALA A 117 14.15 -2.54 -9.10
N ALA A 118 14.38 -2.93 -10.35
CA ALA A 118 13.58 -2.48 -11.48
C ALA A 118 12.55 -3.56 -11.85
N ILE A 119 11.27 -3.20 -11.77
CA ILE A 119 10.16 -4.11 -12.07
C ILE A 119 9.49 -3.70 -13.37
N ALA A 120 9.28 -4.67 -14.25
CA ALA A 120 8.52 -4.45 -15.48
C ALA A 120 7.07 -4.07 -15.14
N ALA A 121 6.63 -2.95 -15.71
CA ALA A 121 5.26 -2.49 -15.59
C ALA A 121 4.47 -2.92 -16.83
N HIS A 122 3.49 -3.78 -16.62
CA HIS A 122 2.59 -4.26 -17.69
C HIS A 122 1.18 -3.72 -17.48
N ASP A 123 0.40 -3.66 -18.56
CA ASP A 123 -1.06 -3.47 -18.52
C ASP A 123 -1.53 -2.23 -17.73
N GLY A 124 -0.77 -1.14 -17.82
CA GLY A 124 -1.11 0.14 -17.17
C GLY A 124 -0.80 0.19 -15.66
N SER A 125 -0.13 -0.82 -15.10
CA SER A 125 0.24 -0.85 -13.67
C SER A 125 1.32 0.17 -13.29
N ALA A 126 2.08 0.71 -14.25
CA ALA A 126 3.19 1.64 -14.01
C ALA A 126 2.81 2.81 -13.10
N THR A 127 1.61 3.36 -13.29
CA THR A 127 1.07 4.48 -12.49
C THR A 127 0.87 4.08 -11.03
N CYS A 128 0.24 2.92 -10.80
CA CYS A 128 0.02 2.36 -9.48
C CYS A 128 1.36 2.08 -8.77
N LEU A 129 2.29 1.41 -9.47
CA LEU A 129 3.59 1.02 -8.94
C LEU A 129 4.46 2.23 -8.58
N THR A 130 4.37 3.33 -9.34
CA THR A 130 5.13 4.56 -9.06
C THR A 130 4.86 5.11 -7.66
N CYS A 131 3.59 5.08 -7.21
CA CYS A 131 3.19 5.69 -5.95
C CYS A 131 3.11 4.67 -4.80
N HIS A 132 2.64 3.45 -5.08
CA HIS A 132 2.38 2.43 -4.05
C HIS A 132 3.59 1.56 -3.69
N GLN A 133 4.80 2.00 -4.06
CA GLN A 133 6.08 1.34 -3.77
C GLN A 133 6.72 1.76 -2.43
N GLY A 134 6.19 2.79 -1.78
CA GLY A 134 6.84 3.40 -0.62
C GLY A 134 8.03 4.28 -0.98
N ARG A 135 8.81 4.67 0.04
CA ARG A 135 9.99 5.54 -0.09
C ARG A 135 11.22 5.00 0.62
N GLN A 136 11.12 3.88 1.32
CA GLN A 136 12.23 3.18 1.96
C GLN A 136 12.05 1.67 1.75
N SER A 137 13.10 0.92 2.02
CA SER A 137 13.19 -0.53 1.80
C SER A 137 14.05 -1.19 2.87
N GLY A 138 13.98 -2.53 2.98
CA GLY A 138 14.86 -3.30 3.86
C GLY A 138 16.35 -2.98 3.69
N PRO A 139 16.88 -2.88 2.45
CA PRO A 139 18.26 -2.46 2.21
C PRO A 139 18.67 -1.09 2.80
N ASP A 140 17.73 -0.14 2.92
CA ASP A 140 18.01 1.14 3.58
C ASP A 140 18.31 0.95 5.08
N LEU A 141 17.65 -0.02 5.71
CA LEU A 141 17.88 -0.38 7.11
C LEU A 141 19.20 -1.12 7.28
N ASP A 142 19.53 -2.03 6.37
CA ASP A 142 20.86 -2.68 6.34
C ASP A 142 21.96 -1.62 6.28
N GLN A 143 21.86 -0.65 5.38
CA GLN A 143 22.87 0.39 5.23
C GLN A 143 23.04 1.22 6.52
N ARG A 144 21.94 1.50 7.24
CA ARG A 144 21.95 2.29 8.49
C ARG A 144 22.45 1.51 9.69
N THR A 145 22.32 0.19 9.68
CA THR A 145 22.58 -0.68 10.83
C THR A 145 23.84 -1.53 10.69
N THR A 146 24.40 -1.66 9.49
CA THR A 146 25.58 -2.48 9.22
C THR A 146 26.75 -2.08 10.12
N GLY A 147 27.31 -3.08 10.82
CA GLY A 147 28.48 -2.91 11.68
C GLY A 147 28.16 -2.28 13.04
N LEU A 148 26.89 -1.98 13.33
CA LEU A 148 26.44 -1.59 14.66
C LEU A 148 26.07 -2.83 15.48
N PRO A 149 26.34 -2.83 16.79
CA PRO A 149 25.86 -3.87 17.70
C PRO A 149 24.33 -3.78 17.79
N ASP A 150 23.66 -4.93 17.64
CA ASP A 150 22.20 -4.97 17.48
C ASP A 150 21.41 -4.49 18.69
N ASP A 151 21.99 -4.57 19.88
CA ASP A 151 21.34 -4.32 21.16
C ASP A 151 21.88 -3.09 21.91
N GLU A 152 22.76 -2.30 21.28
CA GLU A 152 23.21 -1.04 21.88
C GLU A 152 22.48 0.14 21.25
N VAL A 153 22.03 1.06 22.11
CA VAL A 153 21.40 2.31 21.68
C VAL A 153 22.40 3.15 20.90
N ASN A 154 22.01 3.63 19.73
CA ASN A 154 22.82 4.49 18.89
C ASN A 154 22.08 5.82 18.59
N SER A 155 22.67 6.94 19.02
CA SER A 155 22.08 8.27 18.88
C SER A 155 21.96 8.78 17.44
N GLU A 156 22.68 8.17 16.49
CA GLU A 156 22.60 8.50 15.07
C GLU A 156 21.45 7.77 14.37
N LEU A 157 20.85 6.76 15.02
CA LEU A 157 19.68 6.07 14.49
C LEU A 157 18.40 6.86 14.77
N SER A 158 17.53 6.88 13.77
CA SER A 158 16.20 7.46 13.84
C SER A 158 15.22 6.56 13.11
N PHE A 159 13.94 6.59 13.52
CA PHE A 159 12.90 5.83 12.85
C PHE A 159 12.90 6.08 11.33
N VAL A 160 12.88 4.98 10.57
CA VAL A 160 12.77 4.99 9.11
C VAL A 160 11.33 4.70 8.76
N ASN A 161 10.62 5.66 8.17
CA ASN A 161 9.22 5.47 7.77
C ASN A 161 9.18 4.97 6.31
N PRO A 162 8.58 3.80 6.02
CA PRO A 162 8.43 3.30 4.65
C PRO A 162 7.59 4.21 3.75
N HIS A 163 6.75 5.09 4.32
CA HIS A 163 5.83 5.97 3.62
C HIS A 163 4.75 5.20 2.83
N TYR A 164 3.59 5.82 2.64
CA TYR A 164 2.31 5.13 2.81
C TYR A 164 1.83 4.27 1.62
N ALA A 165 0.79 3.47 1.87
CA ALA A 165 0.04 2.71 0.87
C ALA A 165 0.93 1.77 0.04
N LEU A 166 1.63 0.87 0.75
CA LEU A 166 2.73 0.04 0.26
C LEU A 166 2.28 -1.18 -0.58
N ALA A 167 1.11 -1.12 -1.22
CA ALA A 167 0.50 -2.24 -1.91
C ALA A 167 1.42 -2.91 -2.94
N ALA A 168 2.17 -2.11 -3.70
CA ALA A 168 3.12 -2.65 -4.67
C ALA A 168 4.33 -3.30 -3.99
N ALA A 169 4.90 -2.65 -2.98
CA ALA A 169 6.03 -3.20 -2.23
C ALA A 169 5.66 -4.53 -1.54
N THR A 170 4.45 -4.61 -0.97
CA THR A 170 3.92 -5.86 -0.39
C THR A 170 3.69 -6.91 -1.47
N LEU A 171 3.02 -6.56 -2.57
CA LEU A 171 2.70 -7.48 -3.67
C LEU A 171 3.95 -8.20 -4.18
N PHE A 172 5.02 -7.46 -4.48
CA PHE A 172 6.25 -8.02 -5.04
C PHE A 172 7.18 -8.68 -4.00
N GLY A 173 6.96 -8.43 -2.69
CA GLY A 173 7.69 -9.10 -1.62
C GLY A 173 9.21 -9.02 -1.77
N THR A 174 9.88 -10.18 -1.71
CA THR A 174 11.36 -10.26 -1.77
C THR A 174 11.98 -9.78 -3.08
N GLU A 175 11.21 -9.67 -4.16
CA GLU A 175 11.72 -9.13 -5.43
C GLU A 175 12.08 -7.65 -5.32
N VAL A 176 11.36 -6.90 -4.47
CA VAL A 176 11.58 -5.47 -4.25
C VAL A 176 12.02 -5.14 -2.83
N LYS A 177 12.04 -6.12 -1.92
CA LYS A 177 12.55 -5.99 -0.54
C LYS A 177 11.98 -4.77 0.18
N GLY A 178 10.66 -4.58 0.06
CA GLY A 178 9.96 -3.47 0.69
C GLY A 178 10.05 -3.51 2.21
N GLY A 179 9.80 -4.69 2.80
CA GLY A 179 10.02 -4.97 4.21
C GLY A 179 11.50 -5.24 4.52
N TYR A 180 11.85 -5.23 5.80
CA TYR A 180 13.15 -5.72 6.26
C TYR A 180 13.14 -7.25 6.37
N GLU A 181 14.05 -7.89 5.64
CA GLU A 181 14.20 -9.34 5.59
C GLU A 181 15.38 -9.79 6.46
N TYR A 182 15.12 -10.67 7.42
CA TYR A 182 16.13 -11.17 8.35
C TYR A 182 17.11 -12.13 7.65
N PRO A 183 18.43 -12.03 7.93
CA PRO A 183 19.44 -12.88 7.29
C PRO A 183 19.19 -14.38 7.47
N GLY A 184 19.46 -15.16 6.42
CA GLY A 184 19.34 -16.62 6.45
C GLY A 184 17.91 -17.16 6.40
N ARG A 185 16.92 -16.30 6.14
CA ARG A 185 15.51 -16.67 5.95
C ARG A 185 15.11 -16.49 4.49
N ASP A 186 14.21 -17.36 4.02
CA ASP A 186 13.56 -17.21 2.72
C ASP A 186 12.25 -16.42 2.88
N TYR A 187 11.99 -15.53 1.93
CA TYR A 187 10.81 -14.69 1.89
C TYR A 187 10.03 -14.89 0.60
N ALA A 188 8.70 -14.77 0.68
CA ALA A 188 7.83 -14.84 -0.48
C ALA A 188 8.15 -13.71 -1.47
N GLY A 189 8.27 -14.07 -2.75
CA GLY A 189 8.33 -13.12 -3.88
C GLY A 189 6.95 -12.61 -4.23
N LYS A 190 6.78 -12.22 -5.51
CA LYS A 190 5.51 -11.67 -5.98
C LYS A 190 4.37 -12.64 -5.72
N PHE A 191 3.35 -12.18 -4.98
CA PHE A 191 2.13 -12.96 -4.83
C PHE A 191 1.45 -13.12 -6.18
N SER A 192 1.21 -14.37 -6.55
CA SER A 192 0.53 -14.74 -7.79
C SER A 192 -0.82 -15.32 -7.43
N HIS A 193 -1.88 -14.63 -7.84
CA HIS A 193 -3.23 -15.17 -7.80
C HIS A 193 -3.52 -15.94 -9.10
N VAL A 194 -4.79 -16.24 -9.41
CA VAL A 194 -5.14 -16.85 -10.70
C VAL A 194 -4.92 -15.86 -11.84
N GLU A 195 -4.60 -16.37 -13.04
CA GLU A 195 -4.22 -15.55 -14.22
C GLU A 195 -5.16 -14.37 -14.51
N ALA A 196 -6.48 -14.60 -14.36
CA ALA A 196 -7.51 -13.58 -14.60
C ALA A 196 -7.53 -12.44 -13.57
N TYR A 197 -6.73 -12.53 -12.51
CA TYR A 197 -6.63 -11.57 -11.42
C TYR A 197 -5.15 -11.36 -11.06
N SER A 198 -4.36 -10.87 -12.01
CA SER A 198 -2.89 -10.81 -11.90
C SER A 198 -2.34 -9.38 -11.85
N THR A 199 -3.19 -8.39 -12.11
CA THR A 199 -2.86 -6.96 -12.10
C THR A 199 -3.67 -6.21 -11.05
N CYS A 200 -3.25 -4.98 -10.74
CA CYS A 200 -3.96 -4.10 -9.80
C CYS A 200 -5.41 -3.86 -10.23
N ILE A 201 -5.64 -3.68 -11.54
CA ILE A 201 -6.92 -3.28 -12.11
C ILE A 201 -7.90 -4.45 -12.29
N ASP A 202 -7.43 -5.69 -12.17
CA ASP A 202 -8.32 -6.86 -12.16
C ASP A 202 -9.11 -6.95 -10.84
N CYS A 203 -8.55 -6.38 -9.76
CA CYS A 203 -9.17 -6.33 -8.44
C CYS A 203 -9.76 -4.95 -8.13
N HIS A 204 -9.04 -3.88 -8.45
CA HIS A 204 -9.44 -2.50 -8.18
C HIS A 204 -10.06 -1.86 -9.42
N GLU A 205 -11.27 -1.33 -9.30
CA GLU A 205 -11.84 -0.56 -10.39
C GLU A 205 -11.10 0.79 -10.51
N PRO A 206 -10.49 1.13 -11.66
CA PRO A 206 -9.57 2.27 -11.77
C PRO A 206 -10.17 3.63 -11.43
N HIS A 207 -11.47 3.83 -11.63
CA HIS A 207 -12.12 5.12 -11.41
C HIS A 207 -12.66 5.29 -9.99
N SER A 208 -13.02 4.22 -9.30
CA SER A 208 -13.50 4.29 -7.91
C SER A 208 -12.41 3.90 -6.91
N THR A 209 -11.37 3.21 -7.36
CA THR A 209 -10.32 2.53 -6.57
C THR A 209 -10.84 1.41 -5.65
N GLN A 210 -12.13 1.12 -5.71
CA GLN A 210 -12.77 0.12 -4.87
C GLN A 210 -12.59 -1.28 -5.44
N VAL A 211 -12.56 -2.27 -4.54
CA VAL A 211 -12.60 -3.69 -4.90
C VAL A 211 -14.07 -4.12 -4.96
N THR A 212 -14.43 -4.89 -5.99
CA THR A 212 -15.78 -5.45 -6.12
C THR A 212 -15.82 -6.84 -5.49
N LEU A 213 -16.46 -6.95 -4.32
CA LEU A 213 -16.49 -8.17 -3.51
C LEU A 213 -17.07 -9.40 -4.24
N ASP A 214 -18.09 -9.19 -5.08
CA ASP A 214 -18.74 -10.26 -5.86
C ASP A 214 -17.76 -11.06 -6.74
N ASN A 215 -16.68 -10.42 -7.20
CA ASN A 215 -15.64 -11.07 -7.97
C ASN A 215 -14.90 -12.13 -7.14
N CYS A 216 -14.67 -11.84 -5.85
CA CYS A 216 -13.93 -12.69 -4.93
C CYS A 216 -14.80 -13.83 -4.36
N THR A 217 -16.03 -13.52 -3.96
CA THR A 217 -16.93 -14.48 -3.29
C THR A 217 -17.39 -15.60 -4.22
N SER A 218 -17.31 -15.40 -5.54
CA SER A 218 -17.54 -16.42 -6.56
C SER A 218 -16.67 -17.67 -6.37
N CYS A 219 -15.42 -17.50 -5.92
CA CYS A 219 -14.45 -18.58 -5.69
C CYS A 219 -14.21 -18.83 -4.19
N HIS A 220 -14.08 -17.79 -3.37
CA HIS A 220 -13.66 -17.92 -1.96
C HIS A 220 -14.80 -18.29 -1.00
N LYS A 221 -16.07 -18.13 -1.39
CA LYS A 221 -17.24 -18.53 -0.59
C LYS A 221 -17.25 -17.95 0.84
N VAL A 222 -16.92 -16.67 0.94
CA VAL A 222 -16.93 -15.88 2.18
C VAL A 222 -17.89 -14.70 2.07
N ASP A 223 -18.25 -14.12 3.21
CA ASP A 223 -19.11 -12.93 3.27
C ASP A 223 -18.28 -11.65 3.10
N GLU A 224 -17.08 -11.57 3.68
CA GLU A 224 -16.19 -10.41 3.57
C GLU A 224 -14.81 -10.79 3.03
N LEU A 225 -14.14 -9.85 2.36
CA LEU A 225 -12.79 -10.09 1.79
C LEU A 225 -11.77 -10.48 2.87
N ARG A 226 -11.95 -9.98 4.10
CA ARG A 226 -11.07 -10.26 5.24
C ARG A 226 -11.22 -11.67 5.78
N ASP A 227 -12.33 -12.33 5.49
CA ASP A 227 -12.60 -13.71 5.91
C ASP A 227 -11.95 -14.72 4.96
N ILE A 228 -11.38 -14.25 3.84
CA ILE A 228 -10.62 -15.13 2.94
C ILE A 228 -9.47 -15.77 3.71
N ARG A 229 -9.46 -17.10 3.68
CA ARG A 229 -8.38 -17.92 4.23
C ARG A 229 -7.71 -18.71 3.13
N THR A 230 -6.40 -18.49 2.95
CA THR A 230 -5.58 -19.15 1.92
C THR A 230 -4.67 -20.25 2.48
N SER A 231 -4.49 -20.29 3.81
CA SER A 231 -3.69 -21.28 4.53
C SER A 231 -4.51 -21.93 5.65
N LYS A 232 -4.24 -23.19 6.00
CA LYS A 232 -4.86 -23.85 7.16
C LYS A 232 -4.03 -23.75 8.43
N LEU A 233 -2.89 -23.07 8.36
CA LEU A 233 -1.98 -22.89 9.48
C LEU A 233 -2.49 -21.76 10.36
N ASP A 234 -2.44 -21.98 11.67
CA ASP A 234 -2.59 -20.97 12.71
C ASP A 234 -1.23 -20.27 12.85
N PHE A 235 -1.12 -19.05 12.33
CA PHE A 235 0.14 -18.31 12.26
C PHE A 235 0.39 -17.49 13.53
N ASP A 236 -0.67 -16.99 14.15
CA ASP A 236 -0.56 -16.25 15.40
C ASP A 236 -0.45 -17.16 16.63
N GLY A 237 -0.80 -18.45 16.54
CA GLY A 237 -0.66 -19.43 17.61
C GLY A 237 -1.81 -19.47 18.62
N ASP A 238 -2.98 -18.89 18.32
CA ASP A 238 -4.13 -18.85 19.22
C ASP A 238 -5.01 -20.12 19.19
N GLY A 239 -4.72 -21.05 18.26
CA GLY A 239 -5.43 -22.30 18.05
C GLY A 239 -6.65 -22.19 17.11
N ASP A 240 -7.00 -21.01 16.61
CA ASP A 240 -8.09 -20.78 15.65
C ASP A 240 -7.62 -20.90 14.20
N VAL A 241 -7.84 -22.08 13.62
CA VAL A 241 -7.57 -22.33 12.21
C VAL A 241 -8.73 -21.97 11.26
N THR A 242 -9.74 -21.25 11.74
CA THR A 242 -10.98 -20.94 10.99
C THR A 242 -11.12 -19.50 10.56
N SER A 243 -10.43 -18.57 11.23
CA SER A 243 -10.45 -17.14 10.92
C SER A 243 -9.88 -16.81 9.53
N GLY A 244 -10.18 -15.64 8.97
CA GLY A 244 -9.53 -15.19 7.73
C GLY A 244 -8.05 -14.84 7.95
N ILE A 245 -7.23 -14.87 6.89
CA ILE A 245 -5.79 -14.55 6.99
C ILE A 245 -5.52 -13.12 7.49
N TYR A 246 -6.50 -12.23 7.35
CA TYR A 246 -6.45 -10.89 7.94
C TYR A 246 -6.35 -10.92 9.47
N ALA A 247 -7.07 -11.84 10.13
CA ALA A 247 -7.08 -11.96 11.59
C ALA A 247 -5.70 -12.36 12.10
N GLU A 248 -5.11 -13.40 11.49
CA GLU A 248 -3.75 -13.89 11.76
C GLU A 248 -2.70 -12.77 11.65
N ILE A 249 -2.74 -11.99 10.55
CA ILE A 249 -1.81 -10.87 10.34
C ILE A 249 -2.05 -9.77 11.38
N SER A 250 -3.30 -9.50 11.74
CA SER A 250 -3.65 -8.47 12.74
C SER A 250 -3.16 -8.85 14.13
N ALA A 251 -3.35 -10.10 14.53
CA ALA A 251 -2.88 -10.61 15.81
C ALA A 251 -1.35 -10.65 15.89
N LEU A 252 -0.66 -11.07 14.82
CA LEU A 252 0.80 -10.97 14.73
C LEU A 252 1.28 -9.51 14.76
N HIS A 253 0.55 -8.57 14.14
CA HIS A 253 0.87 -7.14 14.19
C HIS A 253 0.80 -6.59 15.62
N GLU A 254 -0.23 -6.97 16.38
CA GLU A 254 -0.37 -6.63 17.80
C GLU A 254 0.74 -7.27 18.65
N LYS A 255 1.05 -8.55 18.43
CA LYS A 255 2.15 -9.25 19.13
C LYS A 255 3.51 -8.61 18.85
N LEU A 256 3.73 -8.13 17.62
CA LEU A 256 4.95 -7.39 17.28
C LEU A 256 5.04 -6.05 18.03
N LEU A 257 3.94 -5.32 18.20
CA LEU A 257 3.96 -4.11 19.04
C LEU A 257 4.34 -4.45 20.48
N SER A 258 3.75 -5.49 21.06
CA SER A 258 4.12 -5.94 22.41
C SER A 258 5.58 -6.37 22.52
N ALA A 259 6.14 -7.04 21.49
CA ALA A 259 7.55 -7.38 21.44
C ALA A 259 8.46 -6.14 21.37
N ILE A 260 8.08 -5.14 20.58
CA ILE A 260 8.76 -3.84 20.46
C ILE A 260 8.77 -3.13 21.82
N GLU A 261 7.63 -3.08 22.52
CA GLU A 261 7.50 -2.45 23.83
C GLU A 261 8.35 -3.16 24.88
N ALA A 262 8.29 -4.49 24.94
CA ALA A 262 9.09 -5.29 25.87
C ALA A 262 10.61 -5.15 25.62
N TYR A 263 11.04 -5.15 24.35
CA TYR A 263 12.44 -4.95 23.99
C TYR A 263 12.94 -3.56 24.39
N ALA A 264 12.15 -2.52 24.11
CA ALA A 264 12.52 -1.15 24.44
C ALA A 264 12.65 -0.95 25.97
N GLU A 265 11.76 -1.55 26.75
CA GLU A 265 11.81 -1.52 28.22
C GLU A 265 13.04 -2.25 28.78
N THR A 266 13.35 -3.44 28.27
CA THR A 266 14.33 -4.35 28.90
C THR A 266 15.74 -4.29 28.32
N VAL A 267 15.88 -4.01 27.02
CA VAL A 267 17.18 -3.98 26.32
C VAL A 267 17.61 -2.55 26.05
N SER A 268 16.71 -1.71 25.53
CA SER A 268 17.04 -0.30 25.26
C SER A 268 16.99 0.56 26.54
N GLU A 269 16.45 0.02 27.64
CA GLU A 269 16.21 0.72 28.92
C GLU A 269 15.43 2.04 28.75
N ALA A 270 14.59 2.12 27.73
CA ALA A 270 13.83 3.30 27.33
C ALA A 270 12.48 2.85 26.78
N PRO A 271 11.40 2.88 27.58
CA PRO A 271 10.07 2.49 27.12
C PRO A 271 9.59 3.27 25.89
N ILE A 272 9.04 2.55 24.92
CA ILE A 272 8.53 3.09 23.65
C ILE A 272 7.00 3.00 23.63
N ALA A 273 6.35 3.94 22.95
CA ALA A 273 4.92 3.89 22.65
C ALA A 273 4.67 4.22 21.18
N TYR A 274 3.70 3.54 20.56
CA TYR A 274 3.24 3.83 19.22
C TYR A 274 2.03 4.77 19.22
N ALA A 275 2.00 5.76 18.33
CA ALA A 275 0.83 6.58 18.05
C ALA A 275 0.61 6.71 16.54
N LYS A 276 -0.65 6.83 16.12
CA LYS A 276 -1.04 7.01 14.70
C LYS A 276 -0.80 8.43 14.19
N GLN A 277 0.34 9.02 14.54
CA GLN A 277 0.78 10.34 14.09
C GLN A 277 2.30 10.41 14.02
N TYR A 278 2.83 11.09 13.02
CA TYR A 278 4.27 11.25 12.84
C TYR A 278 4.93 11.87 14.10
N PRO A 279 6.10 11.36 14.55
CA PRO A 279 6.95 10.32 13.96
C PRO A 279 6.64 8.86 14.36
N TYR A 280 5.41 8.58 14.79
CA TYR A 280 4.84 7.26 15.10
C TYR A 280 5.33 6.61 16.39
N PHE A 281 6.60 6.77 16.73
CA PHE A 281 7.18 6.20 17.94
C PHE A 281 7.65 7.30 18.88
N PHE A 282 7.26 7.19 20.15
CA PHE A 282 7.49 8.18 21.21
C PHE A 282 8.05 7.48 22.45
N HIS A 283 8.67 8.25 23.35
CA HIS A 283 8.91 7.76 24.70
C HIS A 283 7.57 7.45 25.38
N ALA A 284 7.45 6.29 26.01
CA ALA A 284 6.21 5.91 26.68
C ALA A 284 5.86 6.89 27.81
N GLU A 285 4.57 6.95 28.16
CA GLU A 285 4.03 7.85 29.20
C GLU A 285 4.27 9.35 28.94
N THR A 286 4.60 9.73 27.70
CA THR A 286 4.72 11.13 27.28
C THR A 286 3.65 11.52 26.27
N GLU A 287 3.32 12.81 26.21
CA GLU A 287 2.46 13.33 25.16
C GLU A 287 3.11 13.10 23.79
N PRO A 288 2.41 12.60 22.77
CA PRO A 288 2.99 12.22 21.48
C PRO A 288 3.33 13.45 20.62
N THR A 289 4.29 14.25 21.06
CA THR A 289 4.78 15.44 20.34
C THR A 289 6.13 15.14 19.68
N TYR A 290 6.49 15.90 18.63
CA TYR A 290 7.79 15.71 17.97
C TYR A 290 8.99 15.85 18.92
N ALA A 291 8.85 16.65 19.98
CA ALA A 291 9.86 16.79 21.04
C ALA A 291 10.06 15.49 21.83
N ASN A 292 9.00 14.69 22.00
CA ASN A 292 8.98 13.43 22.74
C ASN A 292 9.15 12.19 21.86
N ARG A 293 9.56 12.37 20.59
CA ARG A 293 9.84 11.26 19.68
C ARG A 293 10.85 10.28 20.30
N TYR A 294 10.68 9.01 20.00
CA TYR A 294 11.60 7.98 20.46
C TYR A 294 12.97 8.15 19.79
N ASN A 295 14.04 8.09 20.59
CA ASN A 295 15.42 8.32 20.14
C ASN A 295 16.44 7.33 20.72
N ALA A 296 15.99 6.33 21.48
CA ALA A 296 16.84 5.27 22.02
C ALA A 296 16.85 4.04 21.09
N TRP A 297 17.11 4.26 19.80
CA TRP A 297 17.04 3.20 18.79
C TRP A 297 18.26 2.28 18.86
N THR A 298 18.02 0.98 18.94
CA THR A 298 19.01 -0.06 18.58
C THR A 298 18.74 -0.53 17.14
N PRO A 299 19.71 -1.15 16.45
CA PRO A 299 19.46 -1.79 15.17
C PRO A 299 18.32 -2.80 15.18
N ALA A 300 18.22 -3.67 16.20
CA ALA A 300 17.15 -4.68 16.28
C ALA A 300 15.77 -4.04 16.39
N LEU A 301 15.62 -3.07 17.29
CA LEU A 301 14.37 -2.34 17.49
C LEU A 301 13.95 -1.57 16.24
N LEU A 302 14.90 -0.94 15.53
CA LEU A 302 14.61 -0.19 14.33
C LEU A 302 14.06 -1.07 13.20
N ARG A 303 14.62 -2.27 13.00
CA ARG A 303 14.15 -3.23 11.98
C ARG A 303 12.74 -3.75 12.29
N ALA A 304 12.50 -4.11 13.55
CA ALA A 304 11.19 -4.56 14.00
C ALA A 304 10.12 -3.45 13.87
N ALA A 305 10.44 -2.23 14.31
CA ALA A 305 9.56 -1.07 14.17
C ALA A 305 9.29 -0.71 12.71
N TYR A 306 10.28 -0.87 11.83
CA TYR A 306 10.09 -0.71 10.39
C TYR A 306 9.08 -1.71 9.83
N ASN A 307 9.23 -3.01 10.14
CA ASN A 307 8.29 -4.04 9.68
C ASN A 307 6.87 -3.84 10.25
N TYR A 308 6.76 -3.44 11.53
CA TYR A 308 5.48 -3.07 12.14
C TYR A 308 4.79 -1.95 11.35
N GLN A 309 5.53 -0.88 11.04
CA GLN A 309 4.97 0.23 10.25
C GLN A 309 4.68 -0.19 8.81
N PHE A 310 5.56 -0.96 8.17
CA PHE A 310 5.40 -1.43 6.79
C PHE A 310 4.06 -2.17 6.61
N ILE A 311 3.79 -3.15 7.47
CA ILE A 311 2.51 -3.88 7.43
C ILE A 311 1.32 -2.97 7.78
N GLY A 312 1.48 -2.10 8.78
CA GLY A 312 0.43 -1.15 9.17
C GLY A 312 0.06 -0.12 8.08
N MET A 313 0.97 0.14 7.14
CA MET A 313 0.78 1.09 6.03
C MET A 313 0.24 0.44 4.74
N ASP A 314 0.10 -0.89 4.70
CA ASP A 314 -0.65 -1.60 3.67
C ASP A 314 -1.90 -2.29 4.26
N LYS A 315 -3.03 -1.58 4.19
CA LYS A 315 -4.33 -2.10 4.65
C LYS A 315 -4.80 -3.34 3.89
N GLY A 316 -4.23 -3.61 2.71
CA GLY A 316 -4.54 -4.76 1.86
C GLY A 316 -3.51 -5.88 1.94
N ALA A 317 -2.55 -5.84 2.87
CA ALA A 317 -1.45 -6.83 2.94
C ALA A 317 -1.94 -8.29 2.96
N TYR A 318 -3.10 -8.54 3.58
CA TYR A 318 -3.77 -9.84 3.63
C TYR A 318 -4.21 -10.39 2.26
N ALA A 319 -4.36 -9.51 1.26
CA ALA A 319 -4.69 -9.85 -0.12
C ALA A 319 -3.50 -9.66 -1.07
N HIS A 320 -2.66 -8.64 -0.83
CA HIS A 320 -1.53 -8.34 -1.70
C HIS A 320 -0.40 -9.37 -1.59
N ASN A 321 -0.04 -9.80 -0.37
CA ASN A 321 0.96 -10.86 -0.16
C ASN A 321 0.91 -11.38 1.30
N PRO A 322 -0.09 -12.20 1.66
CA PRO A 322 -0.30 -12.60 3.06
C PRO A 322 0.88 -13.37 3.66
N HIS A 323 1.54 -14.23 2.89
CA HIS A 323 2.68 -14.99 3.40
C HIS A 323 3.89 -14.08 3.65
N TYR A 324 4.19 -13.13 2.75
CA TYR A 324 5.26 -12.16 2.99
C TYR A 324 4.99 -11.34 4.26
N ALA A 325 3.74 -10.89 4.44
CA ALA A 325 3.34 -10.16 5.64
C ALA A 325 3.56 -10.97 6.92
N VAL A 326 3.09 -12.22 6.95
CA VAL A 326 3.30 -13.13 8.09
C VAL A 326 4.78 -13.37 8.35
N GLN A 327 5.60 -13.60 7.31
CA GLN A 327 7.04 -13.84 7.45
C GLN A 327 7.77 -12.66 8.08
N LEU A 328 7.47 -11.42 7.64
CA LEU A 328 8.08 -10.21 8.19
C LEU A 328 7.72 -10.00 9.67
N LEU A 329 6.45 -10.24 10.03
CA LEU A 329 5.97 -10.11 11.42
C LEU A 329 6.58 -11.21 12.31
N HIS A 330 6.53 -12.46 11.84
CA HIS A 330 7.02 -13.63 12.57
C HIS A 330 8.51 -13.50 12.90
N ASP A 331 9.33 -13.15 11.91
CA ASP A 331 10.78 -13.02 12.11
C ASP A 331 11.12 -11.81 12.99
N ALA A 332 10.37 -10.70 12.89
CA ALA A 332 10.57 -9.55 13.76
C ALA A 332 10.20 -9.84 15.22
N ILE A 333 9.09 -10.56 15.45
CA ILE A 333 8.72 -11.02 16.79
C ILE A 333 9.79 -11.95 17.35
N THR A 334 10.22 -12.93 16.56
CA THR A 334 11.25 -13.91 16.95
C THR A 334 12.56 -13.23 17.34
N ASP A 335 13.05 -12.29 16.51
CA ASP A 335 14.29 -11.55 16.77
C ASP A 335 14.24 -10.78 18.11
N LEU A 336 13.14 -10.10 18.40
CA LEU A 336 12.99 -9.37 19.66
C LEU A 336 12.76 -10.30 20.87
N ALA A 337 12.02 -11.39 20.70
CA ALA A 337 11.75 -12.35 21.76
C ALA A 337 13.03 -13.07 22.23
N ASP A 338 13.90 -13.46 21.29
CA ASP A 338 15.18 -14.11 21.56
C ASP A 338 16.13 -13.20 22.38
N ARG A 339 16.02 -11.88 22.22
CA ARG A 339 16.86 -10.87 22.91
C ARG A 339 16.34 -10.52 24.30
N THR A 340 15.03 -10.62 24.51
CA THR A 340 14.37 -10.25 25.78
C THR A 340 14.23 -11.44 26.74
N ASN A 341 14.59 -12.66 26.31
CA ASN A 341 14.21 -13.91 26.97
C ASN A 341 12.70 -13.96 27.28
N ALA A 342 11.87 -13.29 26.47
CA ALA A 342 10.43 -13.29 26.63
C ALA A 342 9.89 -14.65 26.19
N THR A 343 9.81 -15.59 27.13
CA THR A 343 9.30 -16.95 26.90
C THR A 343 7.80 -17.03 26.58
N ASN A 344 7.11 -15.90 26.47
CA ASN A 344 5.64 -15.84 26.51
C ASN A 344 5.00 -15.26 25.23
N ILE A 345 5.77 -14.91 24.19
CA ILE A 345 5.17 -14.53 22.91
C ILE A 345 5.02 -15.79 22.07
N GLU A 346 3.92 -16.51 22.30
CA GLU A 346 3.55 -17.66 21.49
C GLU A 346 3.11 -17.17 20.11
N ILE A 347 3.79 -17.67 19.06
CA ILE A 347 3.41 -17.51 17.66
C ILE A 347 3.42 -18.88 16.99
N GLY A 348 2.56 -19.06 15.98
CA GLY A 348 2.43 -20.29 15.24
C GLY A 348 3.59 -20.58 14.29
N PRO A 349 3.47 -21.60 13.42
CA PRO A 349 4.40 -21.85 12.32
C PRO A 349 4.61 -20.62 11.43
N ARG A 350 5.81 -20.47 10.89
CA ARG A 350 6.10 -19.53 9.80
C ARG A 350 5.81 -20.18 8.44
N PRO A 351 5.12 -19.51 7.49
CA PRO A 351 4.86 -20.05 6.15
C PRO A 351 6.09 -20.04 5.24
#